data_AF-A0A421GRX0-F1
#
_entry.id   AF-A0A421GRX0-F1
#
_cell.length_a   1.000
_cell.length_b   1.000
_cell.length_c   1.000
_cell.angle_alpha   90.00
_cell.angle_beta   90.00
_cell.angle_gamma   90.00
#
_symmetry.space_group_name_H-M   'P 1'
#
loop_
_entity.id
_entity.type
_entity.pdbx_description
1 polymer ?
#
loop_
_entity_poly.entity_id
_entity_poly.type
_entity_poly.pdbx_seq_one_letter_code
_entity_poly.pdbx_strand_id
1 'polypeptide(L)'
;MTLLGRLRASDPEIPSLKTLLKPGIQVRAVTQEGEEEDAQEIEKRAKYLAKRREKLQRIDQEMRYGNMVRNIKTQSLTAEMTHHQASVKQHLSIGANMVMARITAFIAVYFVARNLTENETTRMIAGLGGAIVMMVIEMVLFITRAAKMEALEHDQMKHKSVF
;
A
#
# COMPACT_ATOMS: atom_id res chain seq x y z
N MET A 1 -40.69 -0.55 35.30
CA MET A 1 -39.30 -0.20 35.68
C MET A 1 -38.36 -0.65 34.56
N THR A 2 -37.57 0.26 33.99
CA THR A 2 -36.87 0.09 32.71
C THR A 2 -35.45 -0.48 32.87
N LEU A 3 -35.05 -1.38 31.96
CA LEU A 3 -33.77 -2.11 31.95
C LEU A 3 -32.53 -1.20 31.97
N LEU A 4 -32.65 0.04 31.50
CA LEU A 4 -31.59 1.06 31.51
C LEU A 4 -31.17 1.49 32.93
N GLY A 5 -32.08 1.44 33.90
CA GLY A 5 -31.75 1.75 35.30
C GLY A 5 -30.80 0.73 35.92
N ARG A 6 -30.86 -0.52 35.45
CA ARG A 6 -30.03 -1.62 35.95
C ARG A 6 -28.61 -1.59 35.38
N LEU A 7 -28.45 -1.16 34.13
CA LEU A 7 -27.14 -0.99 33.48
C LEU A 7 -26.33 0.19 34.06
N ARG A 8 -27.00 1.25 34.54
CA ARG A 8 -26.36 2.39 35.19
C ARG A 8 -25.79 2.06 36.58
N ALA A 9 -26.37 1.08 37.27
CA ALA A 9 -25.84 0.62 38.55
C ALA A 9 -24.50 -0.13 38.40
N SER A 10 -24.20 -0.61 37.19
CA SER A 10 -22.99 -1.39 36.91
C SER A 10 -21.83 -0.57 36.34
N ASP A 11 -22.07 0.60 35.72
CA ASP A 11 -21.00 1.38 35.09
C ASP A 11 -21.32 2.90 35.00
N PRO A 12 -20.58 3.79 35.69
CA PRO A 12 -20.87 5.23 35.78
C PRO A 12 -20.45 6.05 34.56
N GLU A 13 -19.69 5.51 33.60
CA GLU A 13 -19.20 6.25 32.42
C GLU A 13 -20.20 6.29 31.25
N ILE A 14 -21.36 5.64 31.36
CA ILE A 14 -22.34 5.60 30.26
C ILE A 14 -23.11 6.92 30.21
N PRO A 15 -22.99 7.71 29.12
CA PRO A 15 -23.68 9.00 29.00
C PRO A 15 -25.19 8.79 29.02
N SER A 16 -25.88 9.60 29.82
CA SER A 16 -27.34 9.53 29.96
C SER A 16 -28.04 9.84 28.64
N LEU A 17 -29.27 9.33 28.45
CA LEU A 17 -30.10 9.71 27.32
C LEU A 17 -30.33 11.23 27.24
N LYS A 18 -30.23 11.95 28.36
CA LYS A 18 -30.32 13.42 28.41
C LYS A 18 -29.14 14.12 27.72
N THR A 19 -27.96 13.50 27.69
CA THR A 19 -26.76 14.06 27.05
C THR A 19 -26.70 13.78 25.55
N LEU A 20 -27.38 12.75 25.06
CA LEU A 20 -27.54 12.47 23.62
C LEU A 20 -28.64 13.33 22.96
N LEU A 21 -29.54 13.90 23.76
CA LEU A 21 -30.59 14.80 23.30
C LEU A 21 -30.08 16.26 23.36
N LYS A 22 -29.76 16.81 22.18
CA LYS A 22 -29.48 18.25 22.03
C LYS A 22 -30.61 19.09 22.66
N PRO A 23 -30.29 20.22 23.33
CA PRO A 23 -31.29 21.09 23.96
C PRO A 23 -32.12 21.77 22.87
N GLY A 24 -33.23 21.15 22.50
CA GLY A 24 -34.13 21.67 21.45
C GLY A 24 -34.98 20.62 20.76
N ILE A 25 -34.64 19.33 20.86
CA ILE A 25 -35.49 18.27 20.31
C ILE A 25 -36.45 17.82 21.42
N GLN A 26 -37.62 18.45 21.48
CA GLN A 26 -38.75 17.91 22.22
C GLN A 26 -39.22 16.65 21.48
N VAL A 27 -38.72 15.49 21.91
CA VAL A 27 -39.33 14.22 21.53
C VAL A 27 -40.64 14.14 22.30
N ARG A 28 -41.73 14.56 21.63
CA ARG A 28 -43.09 14.26 22.03
C ARG A 28 -43.18 12.74 22.11
N ALA A 29 -43.13 12.19 23.32
CA ALA A 29 -43.56 10.83 23.56
C ALA A 29 -45.04 10.80 23.16
N VAL A 30 -45.32 10.35 21.94
CA VAL A 30 -46.66 9.98 21.53
C VAL A 30 -46.96 8.71 22.33
N THR A 31 -47.44 8.89 23.56
CA THR A 31 -48.33 7.92 24.18
C THR A 31 -49.58 7.93 23.31
N GLN A 32 -49.58 7.09 22.28
CA GLN A 32 -50.83 6.65 21.67
C GLN A 32 -51.50 5.77 22.72
N GLU A 33 -52.34 6.44 23.51
CA GLU A 33 -53.37 5.82 24.32
C GLU A 33 -54.27 5.02 23.37
N GLY A 34 -54.40 3.73 23.66
CA GLY A 34 -55.49 2.84 23.23
C GLY A 34 -56.08 3.08 21.85
N GLU A 35 -55.41 2.60 20.80
CA GLU A 35 -56.10 2.17 19.59
C GLU A 35 -55.93 0.65 19.53
N GLU A 36 -57.05 -0.07 19.38
CA GLU A 36 -57.05 -1.49 19.05
C GLU A 36 -56.38 -1.63 17.67
N GLU A 37 -55.04 -1.63 17.65
CA GLU A 37 -54.27 -1.90 16.44
C GLU A 37 -54.62 -3.33 16.02
N ASP A 38 -55.32 -3.46 14.89
CA ASP A 38 -55.68 -4.74 14.30
C ASP A 38 -54.48 -5.69 14.38
N ALA A 39 -54.69 -6.92 14.87
CA ALA A 39 -53.62 -7.91 15.05
C ALA A 39 -52.77 -8.11 13.77
N GLN A 40 -53.37 -7.85 12.60
CA GLN A 40 -52.71 -7.89 11.29
C GLN A 40 -51.72 -6.73 11.06
N GLU A 41 -51.96 -5.54 11.59
CA GLU A 41 -51.06 -4.39 11.43
C GLU A 41 -49.84 -4.50 12.34
N ILE A 42 -50.04 -4.97 13.58
CA ILE A 42 -48.96 -5.30 14.53
C ILE A 42 -48.04 -6.38 13.92
N GLU A 43 -48.61 -7.42 13.31
CA GLU A 43 -47.83 -8.49 12.68
C GLU A 43 -47.04 -7.99 11.45
N LYS A 44 -47.63 -7.11 10.62
CA LYS A 44 -46.94 -6.47 9.49
C LYS A 44 -45.79 -5.59 9.96
N ARG A 45 -46.00 -4.77 11.00
CA ARG A 45 -44.95 -3.94 11.63
C ARG A 45 -43.85 -4.80 12.23
N ALA A 46 -44.18 -5.89 12.93
CA ALA A 46 -43.20 -6.82 13.48
C ALA A 46 -42.35 -7.49 12.37
N LYS A 47 -42.96 -7.94 11.27
CA LYS A 47 -42.25 -8.50 10.11
C LYS A 47 -41.36 -7.48 9.42
N TYR A 48 -41.82 -6.24 9.26
CA TYR A 48 -41.03 -5.15 8.70
C TYR A 48 -39.81 -4.82 9.57
N LEU A 49 -40.02 -4.71 10.89
CA LEU A 49 -38.94 -4.44 11.85
C LEU A 49 -37.93 -5.59 11.91
N ALA A 50 -38.37 -6.84 11.79
CA ALA A 50 -37.47 -8.00 11.72
C ALA A 50 -36.58 -7.95 10.47
N LYS A 51 -37.15 -7.71 9.28
CA LYS A 51 -36.38 -7.55 8.03
C LYS A 51 -35.40 -6.39 8.10
N ARG A 52 -35.81 -5.27 8.71
CA ARG A 52 -34.94 -4.10 8.87
C ARG A 52 -33.76 -4.38 9.80
N ARG A 53 -33.97 -5.12 10.90
CA ARG A 53 -32.89 -5.53 11.82
C ARG A 53 -31.88 -6.43 11.12
N GLU A 54 -32.35 -7.40 10.35
CA GLU A 54 -31.47 -8.29 9.58
C GLU A 54 -30.61 -7.51 8.57
N LYS A 55 -31.22 -6.57 7.83
CA LYS A 55 -30.48 -5.72 6.89
C LYS A 55 -29.40 -4.88 7.58
N LEU A 56 -29.72 -4.29 8.73
CA LEU A 56 -28.76 -3.49 9.50
C LEU A 56 -27.61 -4.35 10.04
N GLN A 57 -27.89 -5.58 10.47
CA GLN A 57 -26.85 -6.52 10.89
C GLN A 57 -25.90 -6.88 9.76
N ARG A 58 -26.41 -7.11 8.54
CA ARG A 58 -25.56 -7.37 7.37
C ARG A 58 -24.65 -6.18 7.06
N ILE A 59 -25.20 -4.96 7.07
CA ILE A 59 -24.41 -3.74 6.82
C ILE A 59 -23.33 -3.55 7.89
N ASP A 60 -23.64 -3.79 9.17
CA ASP A 60 -22.66 -3.71 10.25
C ASP A 60 -21.54 -4.74 10.10
N GLN A 61 -21.89 -5.97 9.71
CA GLN A 61 -20.92 -7.03 9.42
C GLN A 61 -20.02 -6.68 8.22
N GLU A 62 -20.59 -6.12 7.15
CA GLU A 62 -19.82 -5.66 5.98
C GLU A 62 -18.88 -4.51 6.33
N MET A 63 -19.33 -3.55 7.15
CA MET A 63 -18.48 -2.45 7.63
C MET A 63 -17.36 -2.95 8.53
N ARG A 64 -17.64 -3.89 9.45
CA ARG A 64 -16.62 -4.52 10.30
C ARG A 64 -15.63 -5.33 9.48
N TYR A 65 -16.10 -6.15 8.55
CA TYR A 65 -15.25 -6.91 7.65
C TYR A 65 -14.36 -5.97 6.83
N GLY A 66 -14.96 -4.94 6.21
CA GLY A 66 -14.27 -3.89 5.48
C GLY A 66 -13.17 -3.24 6.32
N ASN A 67 -13.46 -2.86 7.57
CA ASN A 67 -12.46 -2.27 8.46
C ASN A 67 -11.36 -3.25 8.88
N MET A 68 -11.67 -4.54 9.06
CA MET A 68 -10.67 -5.56 9.39
C MET A 68 -9.71 -5.83 8.22
N VAL A 69 -10.19 -5.80 6.98
CA VAL A 69 -9.36 -6.09 5.80
C VAL A 69 -8.76 -4.84 5.13
N ARG A 70 -9.24 -3.64 5.48
CA ARG A 70 -8.77 -2.38 4.87
C ARG A 70 -7.26 -2.17 5.07
N ASN A 71 -6.75 -2.47 6.27
CA ASN A 71 -5.34 -2.30 6.58
C ASN A 71 -4.45 -3.25 5.78
N ILE A 72 -4.93 -4.47 5.51
CA ILE A 72 -4.21 -5.46 4.71
C ILE A 72 -4.17 -5.01 3.25
N LYS A 73 -5.29 -4.51 2.71
CA LYS A 73 -5.39 -4.06 1.32
C LYS A 73 -4.59 -2.78 1.04
N THR A 74 -4.53 -1.85 1.99
CA THR A 74 -3.72 -0.63 1.83
C THR A 74 -2.24 -0.92 1.98
N GLN A 75 -1.84 -1.78 2.93
CA GLN A 75 -0.46 -2.24 3.06
C GLN A 75 -0.01 -3.08 1.86
N SER A 76 -0.87 -3.93 1.31
CA SER A 76 -0.54 -4.73 0.12
C SER A 76 -0.37 -3.84 -1.11
N LEU A 77 -1.24 -2.84 -1.31
CA LEU A 77 -1.12 -1.89 -2.41
C LEU A 77 0.13 -1.03 -2.29
N THR A 78 0.46 -0.50 -1.11
CA THR A 78 1.67 0.30 -0.93
C THR A 78 2.93 -0.55 -1.01
N ALA A 79 2.92 -1.78 -0.49
CA ALA A 79 4.01 -2.72 -0.64
C ALA A 79 4.23 -3.10 -2.11
N GLU A 80 3.17 -3.37 -2.86
CA GLU A 80 3.24 -3.68 -4.30
C GLU A 80 3.76 -2.48 -5.10
N MET A 81 3.23 -1.27 -4.87
CA MET A 81 3.71 -0.06 -5.53
C MET A 81 5.17 0.26 -5.21
N THR A 82 5.61 0.08 -3.96
CA THR A 82 7.02 0.28 -3.59
C THR A 82 7.92 -0.77 -4.21
N HIS A 83 7.46 -2.02 -4.34
CA HIS A 83 8.21 -3.08 -5.01
C HIS A 83 8.40 -2.79 -6.51
N HIS A 84 7.37 -2.27 -7.18
CA HIS A 84 7.47 -1.86 -8.58
C HIS A 84 8.37 -0.64 -8.78
N GLN A 85 8.31 0.34 -7.87
CA GLN A 85 9.22 1.50 -7.96
C GLN A 85 10.67 1.11 -7.67
N ALA A 86 10.91 0.19 -6.74
CA ALA A 86 12.23 -0.31 -6.42
C ALA A 86 12.83 -1.08 -7.59
N SER A 87 12.08 -1.99 -8.22
CA SER A 87 12.57 -2.77 -9.37
C SER A 87 12.88 -1.88 -10.56
N VAL A 88 11.99 -0.93 -10.91
CA VAL A 88 12.22 0.00 -12.02
C VAL A 88 13.47 0.85 -11.76
N LYS A 89 13.62 1.43 -10.56
CA LYS A 89 14.83 2.20 -10.20
C LYS A 89 16.08 1.34 -10.25
N GLN A 90 16.02 0.09 -9.79
CA GLN A 90 17.14 -0.84 -9.82
C GLN A 90 17.59 -1.14 -11.24
N HIS A 91 16.68 -1.55 -12.14
CA HIS A 91 17.01 -1.83 -13.54
C HIS A 91 17.53 -0.58 -14.28
N LEU A 92 16.94 0.60 -14.01
CA LEU A 92 17.36 1.85 -14.61
C LEU A 92 18.74 2.29 -14.11
N SER A 93 19.02 2.15 -12.80
CA SER A 93 20.33 2.48 -12.22
C SER A 93 21.45 1.59 -12.79
N ILE A 94 21.16 0.32 -13.04
CA ILE A 94 22.09 -0.64 -13.64
C ILE A 94 22.40 -0.24 -15.09
N GLY A 95 21.36 0.01 -15.90
CA GLY A 95 21.52 0.42 -17.30
C GLY A 95 22.17 1.80 -17.44
N ALA A 96 21.85 2.74 -16.55
CA ALA A 96 22.45 4.06 -16.52
C ALA A 96 23.95 3.99 -16.21
N ASN A 97 24.36 3.18 -15.23
CA ASN A 97 25.79 3.00 -14.93
C ASN A 97 26.56 2.43 -16.12
N MET A 98 25.95 1.47 -16.84
CA MET A 98 26.52 0.84 -18.05
C MET A 98 26.73 1.84 -19.20
N VAL A 99 25.90 2.87 -19.32
CA VAL A 99 26.09 3.91 -20.34
C VAL A 99 27.09 4.96 -19.86
N MET A 100 26.96 5.39 -18.61
CA MET A 100 27.83 6.42 -18.01
C MET A 100 29.29 6.02 -18.03
N ALA A 101 29.62 4.77 -17.67
CA ALA A 101 31.00 4.31 -17.67
C ALA A 101 31.65 4.36 -19.06
N ARG A 102 30.90 4.02 -20.12
CA ARG A 102 31.40 4.13 -21.51
C ARG A 102 31.66 5.57 -21.90
N ILE A 103 30.77 6.48 -21.54
CA ILE A 103 30.95 7.91 -21.78
C ILE A 103 32.19 8.42 -21.03
N THR A 104 32.34 8.05 -19.75
CA THR A 104 33.51 8.44 -18.95
C THR A 104 34.80 7.86 -19.53
N ALA A 105 34.82 6.60 -19.95
CA ALA A 105 35.98 5.98 -20.58
C ALA A 105 36.34 6.65 -21.92
N PHE A 106 35.35 6.98 -22.74
CA PHE A 106 35.56 7.74 -23.98
C PHE A 106 36.26 9.06 -23.70
N ILE A 107 35.74 9.85 -22.76
CA ILE A 107 36.30 11.16 -22.41
C ILE A 107 37.71 11.01 -21.83
N ALA A 108 37.93 10.04 -20.94
CA ALA A 108 39.23 9.78 -20.34
C ALA A 108 40.30 9.42 -21.39
N VAL A 109 39.98 8.49 -22.29
CA VAL A 109 40.93 8.06 -23.34
C VAL A 109 41.12 9.17 -24.38
N TYR A 110 40.07 9.91 -24.73
CA TYR A 110 40.18 11.09 -25.59
C TYR A 110 41.12 12.14 -24.99
N PHE A 111 41.04 12.39 -23.68
CA PHE A 111 41.90 13.35 -22.99
C PHE A 111 43.37 12.89 -22.96
N VAL A 112 43.62 11.60 -22.74
CA VAL A 112 44.97 11.02 -22.84
C VAL A 112 45.51 11.12 -24.27
N ALA A 113 44.70 10.77 -25.27
CA ALA A 113 45.06 10.89 -26.67
C ALA A 113 45.33 12.35 -27.07
N ARG A 114 44.62 13.31 -26.47
CA ARG A 114 44.86 14.74 -26.70
C ARG A 114 46.29 15.16 -26.36
N ASN A 115 46.89 14.56 -25.33
CA ASN A 115 48.26 14.84 -24.92
C ASN A 115 49.31 14.13 -25.80
N LEU A 116 48.92 13.10 -26.55
CA LEU A 116 49.83 12.27 -27.34
C LEU A 116 49.85 12.63 -28.83
N THR A 117 48.72 13.07 -29.38
CA THR A 117 48.58 13.39 -30.80
C THR A 117 47.83 14.69 -30.98
N GLU A 118 48.20 15.47 -32.00
CA GLU A 118 47.49 16.70 -32.41
C GLU A 118 46.30 16.42 -33.33
N ASN A 119 46.27 15.23 -33.94
CA ASN A 119 45.24 14.85 -34.90
C ASN A 119 43.91 14.52 -34.21
N GLU A 120 42.88 15.30 -34.50
CA GLU A 120 41.53 15.12 -33.94
C GLU A 120 40.90 13.77 -34.28
N THR A 121 41.06 13.31 -35.53
CA THR A 121 40.51 12.02 -35.97
C THR A 121 41.09 10.87 -35.15
N THR A 122 42.40 10.89 -34.89
CA THR A 122 43.07 9.87 -34.08
C THR A 122 42.59 9.89 -32.63
N ARG A 123 42.33 11.08 -32.05
CA ARG A 123 41.77 11.22 -30.68
C ARG A 123 40.37 10.62 -30.59
N MET A 124 39.52 10.87 -31.60
CA MET A 124 38.16 10.32 -31.65
C MET A 124 38.17 8.80 -31.78
N ILE A 125 39.02 8.25 -32.64
CA ILE A 125 39.17 6.80 -32.81
C ILE A 125 39.68 6.15 -31.52
N ALA A 126 40.67 6.76 -30.86
CA ALA A 126 41.20 6.28 -29.58
C ALA A 126 40.12 6.29 -28.49
N GLY A 127 39.36 7.38 -28.36
CA GLY A 127 38.23 7.47 -27.44
C GLY A 127 37.17 6.38 -27.69
N LEU A 128 36.82 6.17 -28.97
CA LEU A 128 35.85 5.13 -29.36
C LEU A 128 36.38 3.72 -29.03
N GLY A 129 37.65 3.45 -29.31
CA GLY A 129 38.31 2.21 -28.91
C GLY A 129 38.27 1.99 -27.40
N GLY A 130 38.53 3.04 -26.62
CA GLY A 130 38.40 3.03 -25.15
C GLY A 130 36.98 2.69 -24.67
N ALA A 131 35.96 3.28 -25.30
CA ALA A 131 34.56 2.99 -24.97
C ALA A 131 34.15 1.54 -25.27
N ILE A 132 34.63 0.98 -26.38
CA ILE A 132 34.38 -0.43 -26.76
C ILE A 132 35.07 -1.38 -25.77
N VAL A 133 36.32 -1.11 -25.40
CA VAL A 133 37.02 -1.92 -24.40
C VAL A 133 36.30 -1.86 -23.05
N MET A 134 35.87 -0.65 -22.64
CA MET A 134 35.10 -0.49 -21.40
C MET A 134 33.78 -1.26 -21.45
N MET A 135 33.11 -1.32 -22.61
CA MET A 135 31.89 -2.11 -22.80
C MET A 135 32.11 -3.61 -22.52
N VAL A 136 33.23 -4.17 -22.97
CA VAL A 136 33.58 -5.58 -22.72
C VAL A 136 33.87 -5.81 -21.24
N ILE A 137 34.67 -4.93 -20.63
CA ILE A 137 35.00 -5.01 -19.20
C ILE A 137 33.73 -4.96 -18.36
N GLU A 138 32.84 -4.02 -18.64
CA GLU A 138 31.57 -3.91 -17.96
C GLU A 138 30.67 -5.12 -18.17
N MET A 139 30.62 -5.71 -19.38
CA MET A 139 29.82 -6.92 -19.61
C MET A 139 30.30 -8.07 -18.73
N VAL A 140 31.61 -8.27 -18.62
CA VAL A 140 32.20 -9.33 -17.76
C VAL A 140 31.96 -9.02 -16.28
N LEU A 141 32.19 -7.78 -15.84
CA LEU A 141 31.91 -7.34 -14.48
C LEU A 141 30.41 -7.44 -14.14
N PHE A 142 29.55 -7.17 -15.11
CA PHE A 142 28.12 -7.27 -14.95
C PHE A 142 27.67 -8.71 -14.76
N ILE A 143 28.14 -9.64 -15.60
CA ILE A 143 27.83 -11.07 -15.46
C ILE A 143 28.31 -11.60 -14.11
N THR A 144 29.55 -11.30 -13.73
CA THR A 144 30.13 -11.78 -12.47
C THR A 144 29.44 -11.17 -11.24
N ARG A 145 29.05 -9.89 -11.30
CA ARG A 145 28.25 -9.26 -10.25
C ARG A 145 26.84 -9.83 -10.19
N ALA A 146 26.19 -10.01 -11.34
CA ALA A 146 24.85 -10.57 -11.43
C ALA A 146 24.79 -11.98 -10.85
N ALA A 147 25.75 -12.85 -11.20
CA ALA A 147 25.85 -14.21 -10.65
C ALA A 147 26.05 -14.20 -9.13
N LYS A 148 26.81 -13.24 -8.58
CA LYS A 148 26.95 -13.07 -7.12
C LYS A 148 25.67 -12.57 -6.45
N MET A 149 24.92 -11.69 -7.10
CA MET A 149 23.65 -11.20 -6.56
C MET A 149 22.57 -12.29 -6.57
N GLU A 150 22.53 -13.13 -7.61
CA GLU A 150 21.63 -14.28 -7.69
C GLU A 150 21.89 -15.30 -6.58
N ALA A 151 23.17 -15.59 -6.29
CA ALA A 151 23.54 -16.46 -5.16
C ALA A 151 23.08 -15.89 -3.80
N LEU A 152 23.24 -14.58 -3.60
CA LEU A 152 22.81 -13.90 -2.37
C LEU A 152 21.28 -13.85 -2.23
N GLU A 153 20.55 -13.68 -3.33
CA GLU A 153 19.08 -13.67 -3.32
C GLU A 153 18.52 -15.05 -2.96
N HIS A 154 19.13 -16.13 -3.45
CA HIS A 154 18.77 -17.49 -3.07
C HIS A 154 18.97 -17.77 -1.57
N ASP A 155 20.07 -17.29 -0.98
CA ASP A 155 20.30 -17.43 0.46
C ASP A 155 19.32 -16.61 1.31
N GLN A 156 18.94 -15.40 0.86
CA GLN A 156 17.95 -14.59 1.55
C GLN A 156 16.54 -15.21 1.50
N MET A 157 16.14 -15.80 0.37
CA MET A 157 14.86 -16.51 0.28
C MET A 157 14.81 -17.73 1.20
N LYS A 158 15.94 -18.42 1.38
CA LYS A 158 16.06 -19.59 2.26
C LYS A 158 15.98 -19.22 3.74
N HIS A 159 16.47 -18.04 4.13
CA HIS A 159 16.37 -17.57 5.52
C HIS A 159 14.99 -16.98 5.86
N LYS A 160 14.29 -16.40 4.89
CA LYS A 160 12.94 -15.83 5.08
C LYS A 160 11.84 -16.90 5.19
N SER A 161 12.05 -18.11 4.66
CA SER A 161 11.07 -19.20 4.76
C SER A 161 11.13 -19.99 6.08
N VAL A 162 12.14 -19.71 6.93
CA VAL A 162 12.36 -20.42 8.19
C VAL A 162 11.82 -19.65 9.41
N PHE A 163 11.32 -18.42 9.22
CA PHE A 163 10.71 -17.58 10.26
C PHE A 163 9.26 -17.23 9.93
#